data_AF-A0A925LPF0-F1
#
_entry.id   AF-A0A925LPF0-F1
#
_cell.length_a   1.000
_cell.length_b   1.000
_cell.length_c   1.000
_cell.angle_alpha   90.00
_cell.angle_beta   90.00
_cell.angle_gamma   90.00
#
_symmetry.space_group_name_H-M   'P 1'
#
loop_
_entity.id
_entity.type
_entity.pdbx_description
1 polymer ?
#
loop_
_entity_poly.entity_id
_entity_poly.type
_entity_poly.pdbx_seq_one_letter_code
_entity_poly.pdbx_strand_id
1 'polypeptide(L)' 'MKRAVKAPDELRPEYDFASMSGGVRGKYAARYRQGVNIVKLDDDVSAAFPDAKTVNDALRSLIRIAQNKVKHA' A
#
# COMPACT_ATOMS: atom_id res chain seq x y z
N MET A 1 27.96 -7.71 -24.60
CA MET A 1 27.17 -6.89 -23.64
C MET A 1 27.10 -5.47 -24.19
N LYS A 2 25.90 -4.94 -24.51
CA LYS A 2 25.76 -3.58 -25.06
C LYS A 2 25.96 -2.56 -23.93
N ARG A 3 26.97 -1.71 -24.04
CA ARG A 3 27.19 -0.55 -23.16
C ARG A 3 26.03 0.43 -23.39
N ALA A 4 25.28 0.77 -22.35
CA ALA A 4 24.32 1.86 -22.42
C ALA A 4 25.09 3.16 -22.66
N VAL A 5 24.82 3.84 -23.78
CA VAL A 5 25.31 5.19 -24.03
C VAL A 5 24.63 6.10 -23.01
N LYS A 6 25.42 6.73 -22.13
CA LYS A 6 24.91 7.67 -21.13
C LYS A 6 24.36 8.87 -21.91
N ALA A 7 23.04 9.08 -21.86
CA ALA A 7 22.43 10.30 -22.40
C ALA A 7 23.09 11.53 -21.73
N PRO A 8 23.17 12.68 -22.42
CA PRO A 8 23.59 13.92 -21.78
C PRO A 8 22.73 14.16 -20.54
N ASP A 9 23.38 14.57 -19.45
CA ASP A 9 22.71 14.81 -18.17
C ASP A 9 21.88 16.08 -18.29
N GLU A 10 20.60 15.93 -18.64
CA GLU A 10 19.64 17.03 -18.80
C GLU A 10 19.16 17.60 -17.44
N LEU A 11 19.59 17.01 -16.32
CA LEU A 11 19.24 17.48 -14.99
C LEU A 11 20.00 18.77 -14.67
N ARG A 12 19.29 19.73 -14.06
CA ARG A 12 19.93 20.95 -13.58
C ARG A 12 20.90 20.63 -12.43
N PRO A 13 22.00 21.38 -12.25
CA PRO A 13 23.01 21.10 -11.22
C PRO A 13 22.47 21.00 -9.79
N GLU A 14 21.35 21.66 -9.50
CA GLU A 14 20.70 21.63 -8.19
C GLU A 14 20.00 20.29 -7.88
N TYR A 15 19.80 19.42 -8.88
CA TYR A 15 19.21 18.09 -8.74
C TYR A 15 20.26 16.98 -8.61
N ASP A 16 21.42 17.27 -7.99
CA ASP A 16 22.36 16.23 -7.61
C ASP A 16 21.90 15.51 -6.33
N PHE A 17 21.16 14.41 -6.51
CA PHE A 17 20.72 13.56 -5.41
C PHE A 17 21.87 12.91 -4.62
N ALA A 18 23.10 12.86 -5.16
CA ALA A 18 24.27 12.37 -4.42
C ALA A 18 24.76 13.39 -3.37
N SER A 19 24.52 14.68 -3.62
CA SER A 19 24.84 15.77 -2.69
C SER A 19 23.79 15.97 -1.59
N MET A 20 22.59 15.39 -1.75
CA MET A 20 21.49 15.53 -0.80
C MET A 20 21.69 14.69 0.46
N SER A 21 21.98 15.33 1.59
CA SER A 21 21.99 14.67 2.90
C SER A 21 20.59 14.26 3.32
N GLY A 22 20.39 12.98 3.70
CA GLY A 22 19.13 12.47 4.27
C GLY A 22 18.20 11.72 3.31
N GLY A 23 18.56 11.63 2.02
CA GLY A 23 17.86 10.77 1.05
C GLY A 23 18.20 9.30 1.25
N VAL A 24 17.26 8.48 1.74
CA VAL A 24 17.44 7.02 1.88
C VAL A 24 16.74 6.31 0.72
N ARG A 25 17.52 5.68 -0.18
CA ARG A 25 16.97 4.86 -1.27
C ARG A 25 16.12 3.73 -0.70
N GLY A 26 14.86 3.65 -1.11
CA GLY A 26 13.96 2.58 -0.68
C GLY A 26 13.46 2.68 0.76
N LYS A 27 13.45 3.88 1.38
CA LYS A 27 12.95 4.14 2.74
C LYS A 27 11.64 3.43 3.11
N TYR A 28 10.72 3.29 2.15
CA TYR A 28 9.43 2.62 2.33
C TYR A 28 9.28 1.33 1.49
N ALA A 29 10.33 0.90 0.78
CA ALA A 29 10.26 -0.25 -0.12
C ALA A 29 9.89 -1.53 0.63
N ALA A 30 10.39 -1.71 1.86
CA ALA A 30 10.03 -2.86 2.71
C ALA A 30 8.55 -2.84 3.11
N ARG A 31 8.01 -1.67 3.52
CA ARG A 31 6.58 -1.51 3.87
C ARG A 31 5.67 -1.75 2.67
N TYR A 32 6.09 -1.29 1.49
CA TYR A 32 5.35 -1.53 0.25
C TYR A 32 5.39 -3.02 -0.15
N ARG A 33 6.55 -3.68 0.00
CA ARG A 33 6.72 -5.12 -0.26
C ARG A 33 5.96 -6.02 0.71
N GLN A 34 5.60 -5.53 1.90
CA GLN A 34 4.73 -6.26 2.82
C GLN A 34 3.32 -6.49 2.26
N GLY A 35 2.96 -5.83 1.14
CA GLY A 35 1.77 -6.13 0.36
C GLY A 35 0.51 -5.62 1.05
N VAL A 36 -0.05 -4.52 0.55
CA VAL A 36 -1.45 -4.21 0.86
C VAL A 36 -2.33 -5.08 -0.05
N ASN A 37 -3.17 -5.91 0.55
CA ASN A 37 -4.17 -6.65 -0.22
C ASN A 37 -5.31 -5.69 -0.57
N ILE A 38 -5.49 -5.39 -1.86
CA ILE A 38 -6.56 -4.52 -2.34
C ILE A 38 -7.71 -5.41 -2.80
N VAL A 39 -8.85 -5.28 -2.13
CA VAL A 39 -10.08 -5.98 -2.49
C VAL A 39 -11.05 -4.95 -3.06
N LYS A 40 -11.47 -5.15 -4.31
CA LYS A 40 -12.54 -4.37 -4.91
C LYS A 40 -13.87 -4.86 -4.32
N LEU A 41 -14.67 -3.94 -3.80
CA LEU A 41 -16.05 -4.19 -3.41
C LEU A 41 -16.96 -3.97 -4.63
N ASP A 42 -18.07 -4.69 -4.68
CA ASP A 42 -19.14 -4.41 -5.64
C ASP A 42 -19.77 -3.05 -5.34
N ASP A 43 -20.38 -2.45 -6.37
CA ASP A 43 -20.84 -1.05 -6.33
C ASP A 43 -21.89 -0.82 -5.23
N ASP A 44 -22.82 -1.77 -5.06
CA ASP A 44 -23.86 -1.75 -4.04
C ASP A 44 -23.28 -1.84 -2.61
N VAL A 45 -22.27 -2.68 -2.41
CA VAL A 45 -21.58 -2.82 -1.12
C VAL A 45 -20.79 -1.56 -0.83
N SER A 46 -20.06 -1.01 -1.80
CA SER A 46 -19.29 0.21 -1.62
C SER A 46 -20.17 1.42 -1.32
N ALA A 47 -21.38 1.49 -1.89
CA ALA A 47 -22.35 2.55 -1.61
C ALA A 47 -22.86 2.54 -0.15
N ALA A 48 -22.86 1.37 0.49
CA ALA A 48 -23.28 1.23 1.89
C ALA A 48 -22.21 1.66 2.91
N PHE A 49 -20.94 1.77 2.51
CA PHE A 49 -19.83 2.07 3.42
C PHE A 49 -19.05 3.32 2.98
N PRO A 50 -19.03 4.39 3.80
CA PRO A 50 -18.37 5.65 3.43
C PRO A 50 -16.83 5.58 3.43
N ASP A 51 -16.23 4.62 4.15
CA ASP A 51 -14.78 4.48 4.24
C ASP A 51 -14.33 3.05 4.62
N ALA A 52 -13.02 2.80 4.47
CA ALA A 52 -12.41 1.51 4.80
C ALA A 52 -12.49 1.15 6.29
N LYS A 53 -12.59 2.13 7.21
CA LYS A 53 -12.70 1.85 8.64
C LYS A 53 -14.05 1.20 8.94
N THR A 54 -15.13 1.75 8.41
CA THR A 54 -16.49 1.22 8.58
C THR A 54 -16.65 -0.20 8.03
N VAL A 55 -16.10 -0.47 6.84
CA VAL A 55 -16.05 -1.83 6.26
C VAL A 55 -15.34 -2.80 7.21
N ASN A 56 -14.14 -2.45 7.67
CA ASN A 56 -13.35 -3.33 8.52
C ASN A 56 -14.02 -3.59 9.88
N ASP A 57 -14.66 -2.59 10.48
CA ASP A 57 -15.34 -2.76 11.76
C ASP A 57 -16.58 -3.66 11.64
N ALA A 58 -17.31 -3.58 10.52
CA ALA A 58 -18.41 -4.50 10.22
C ALA A 58 -17.92 -5.95 10.05
N LEU A 59 -16.89 -6.18 9.24
CA LEU A 59 -16.32 -7.50 9.01
C LEU A 59 -15.76 -8.13 10.30
N ARG A 60 -15.08 -7.34 11.14
CA ARG A 60 -14.60 -7.82 12.46
C ARG A 60 -15.74 -8.23 13.37
N SER A 61 -16.87 -7.53 13.32
CA SER A 61 -18.05 -7.86 14.11
C SER A 61 -18.66 -9.18 13.66
N LEU A 62 -18.75 -9.41 12.35
CA LEU A 62 -19.13 -10.70 11.76
C LEU A 62 -18.20 -11.84 12.19
N ILE A 63 -16.88 -11.61 12.17
CA ILE A 63 -15.89 -12.61 12.63
C ILE A 63 -16.14 -12.98 14.10
N ARG A 64 -16.38 -12.01 14.99
CA ARG A 64 -16.68 -12.28 16.40
C ARG A 64 -17.94 -13.12 16.59
N ILE A 65 -19.00 -12.80 15.85
CA ILE A 65 -20.26 -13.56 15.89
C ILE A 65 -20.02 -15.00 15.44
N ALA A 66 -19.29 -15.19 14.32
CA ALA A 66 -18.96 -16.52 13.82
C ALA A 66 -18.12 -17.34 14.81
N GLN A 67 -17.09 -16.73 15.42
CA GLN A 67 -16.27 -17.37 16.45
C GLN A 67 -17.09 -17.78 17.68
N ASN A 68 -18.04 -16.95 18.12
CA ASN A 68 -18.91 -17.30 19.24
C ASN A 68 -19.84 -18.47 18.89
N LYS A 69 -20.40 -18.51 17.68
CA LYS A 69 -21.22 -19.67 17.23
C LYS A 69 -20.42 -20.98 17.24
N VAL A 70 -19.17 -20.96 16.79
CA VAL A 70 -18.31 -22.16 16.79
C VAL A 70 -17.97 -22.64 18.20
N LYS A 71 -17.88 -21.75 19.19
CA LYS A 71 -17.62 -22.13 20.60
C LYS A 71 -18.83 -22.74 21.32
N HIS A 72 -20.03 -22.53 20.78
CA HIS A 72 -21.29 -23.01 21.34
C HIS A 72 -21.91 -24.17 20.54
N ALA A 73 -21.21 -24.64 19.50
CA ALA A 73 -21.51 -25.85 18.76
C ALA A 73 -20.59 -26.98 19.24
#